data_AF-A0A133KG73-F1
#
_entry.id   AF-A0A133KG73-F1
#
_cell.length_a   1.000
_cell.length_b   1.000
_cell.length_c   1.000
_cell.angle_alpha   90.00
_cell.angle_beta   90.00
_cell.angle_gamma   90.00
#
_symmetry.space_group_name_H-M   'P 1'
#
loop_
_entity.id
_entity.type
_entity.pdbx_description
1 polymer ?
#
loop_
_entity_poly.entity_id
_entity_poly.type
_entity_poly.pdbx_seq_one_letter_code
_entity_poly.pdbx_strand_id
1 'polypeptide(L)'
;NNVAKQAVKDACNAYKNFFKGLSKYPKFKSRKKSKPSFYNDNVKLKVKNSLVLIEKVGWVKTSEQLPMNVKYNNPRITFDGKYWYISVGMEQEINEIELNSHVVG
;
A
#
# COMPACT_ATOMS: atom_id res chain seq x y z
N ASN A 1 13.94 1.02 -3.40
CA ASN A 1 13.70 2.22 -2.55
C ASN A 1 13.77 1.75 -1.10
N ASN A 2 14.83 2.05 -0.34
CA ASN A 2 14.94 1.50 1.02
C ASN A 2 13.86 2.08 1.97
N VAL A 3 13.32 1.25 2.87
CA VAL A 3 12.29 1.60 3.87
C VAL A 3 12.62 2.89 4.63
N ALA A 4 13.89 3.09 5.01
CA ALA A 4 14.32 4.33 5.68
C ALA A 4 14.15 5.58 4.78
N LYS A 5 14.39 5.46 3.48
CA LYS A 5 14.16 6.55 2.51
C LYS A 5 12.67 6.85 2.37
N GLN A 6 11.79 5.85 2.53
CA GLN A 6 10.35 6.07 2.46
C GLN A 6 9.83 6.88 3.65
N ALA A 7 10.35 6.65 4.86
CA ALA A 7 9.97 7.45 6.03
C ALA A 7 10.26 8.94 5.83
N VAL A 8 11.40 9.29 5.23
CA VAL A 8 11.77 10.68 4.89
C VAL A 8 10.84 11.27 3.82
N LYS A 9 10.49 10.49 2.79
CA LYS A 9 9.53 10.91 1.75
C LYS A 9 8.14 11.18 2.34
N ASP A 10 7.65 10.27 3.20
CA ASP A 10 6.35 10.40 3.86
C ASP A 10 6.32 11.67 4.74
N ALA A 11 7.41 11.96 5.47
CA ALA A 11 7.54 13.18 6.27
C ALA A 11 7.55 14.45 5.40
N CYS A 12 8.34 14.47 4.32
CA CYS A 12 8.38 15.59 3.38
C CYS A 12 7.00 15.89 2.78
N ASN A 13 6.28 14.84 2.37
CA ASN A 13 4.92 14.97 1.83
C ASN A 13 3.92 15.51 2.87
N ALA A 14 4.03 15.08 4.13
CA ALA A 14 3.19 15.60 5.21
C ALA A 14 3.41 17.12 5.43
N TYR A 15 4.66 17.58 5.42
CA TYR A 15 4.96 19.02 5.52
C TYR A 15 4.48 19.81 4.31
N LYS A 16 4.62 19.28 3.09
CA LYS A 16 4.06 19.92 1.88
C LYS A 16 2.54 20.12 2.01
N ASN A 17 1.80 19.14 2.53
CA ASN A 17 0.37 19.26 2.75
C ASN A 17 0.02 20.26 3.86
N PHE A 18 0.84 20.33 4.92
CA PHE A 18 0.69 21.34 5.98
C PHE A 18 0.87 22.76 5.44
N PHE A 19 1.93 23.03 4.67
CA PHE A 19 2.16 24.35 4.09
C PHE A 19 1.11 24.75 3.05
N LYS A 20 0.48 23.78 2.38
CA LYS A 20 -0.68 24.01 1.50
C LYS A 20 -2.00 24.24 2.27
N GLY A 21 -2.00 24.16 3.60
CA GLY A 21 -3.22 24.28 4.42
C GLY A 21 -4.17 23.08 4.34
N LEU A 22 -3.77 21.97 3.71
CA LEU A 22 -4.60 20.77 3.52
C LEU A 22 -4.60 19.85 4.75
N SER A 23 -3.59 19.96 5.61
CA SER A 23 -3.47 19.14 6.82
C SER A 23 -2.93 19.94 7.99
N LYS A 24 -3.22 19.47 9.21
CA LYS A 24 -2.61 20.00 10.44
C LYS A 24 -1.10 19.73 10.48
N TYR A 25 -0.40 20.37 11.42
CA TYR A 25 1.03 20.16 11.64
C TYR A 25 1.35 18.66 11.76
N PRO A 26 2.31 18.12 10.98
CA PRO A 26 2.65 16.70 11.00
C PRO A 26 3.12 16.26 12.39
N LYS A 27 2.67 15.10 12.85
CA LYS A 27 3.08 14.51 14.13
C LYS A 27 3.56 13.10 13.92
N PHE A 28 4.54 12.67 14.71
CA PHE A 28 4.97 11.28 14.73
C PHE A 28 3.83 10.37 15.17
N LYS A 29 3.81 9.15 14.61
CA LYS A 29 2.86 8.11 15.04
C LYS A 29 3.14 7.78 16.51
N SER A 30 2.08 7.67 17.30
CA SER A 30 2.20 7.22 18.69
C SER A 30 1.96 5.71 18.76
N ARG A 31 2.74 5.00 19.59
CA ARG A 31 2.55 3.56 19.78
C ARG A 31 1.18 3.19 20.35
N LYS A 32 0.56 4.09 21.14
CA LYS A 32 -0.73 3.87 21.81
C LYS A 32 -1.94 4.16 20.92
N LYS A 33 -1.89 5.22 20.09
CA LYS A 33 -3.07 5.70 19.34
C LYS A 33 -3.03 5.36 17.84
N SER A 34 -1.86 5.11 17.27
CA SER A 34 -1.74 4.92 15.82
C SER A 34 -1.78 3.45 15.44
N LYS A 35 -2.50 3.13 14.36
CA LYS A 35 -2.55 1.78 13.77
C LYS A 35 -1.13 1.31 13.43
N PRO A 36 -0.66 0.14 13.93
CA PRO A 36 0.62 -0.42 13.53
C PRO A 36 0.64 -0.63 12.03
N SER A 37 1.65 -0.05 11.38
CA SER A 37 1.76 -0.04 9.93
C SER A 37 3.18 0.24 9.48
N PHE A 38 3.60 -0.44 8.42
CA PHE A 38 4.91 -0.26 7.82
C PHE A 38 4.87 -0.39 6.29
N TYR A 39 5.87 0.21 5.66
CA TYR A 39 6.08 0.15 4.23
C TYR A 39 7.02 -1.02 3.88
N ASN A 40 6.75 -1.68 2.76
CA ASN A 40 7.65 -2.67 2.17
C ASN A 40 8.20 -2.15 0.84
N ASP A 41 9.45 -2.47 0.47
CA ASP A 41 9.97 -2.06 -0.83
C ASP A 41 9.21 -2.78 -1.95
N ASN A 42 8.76 -2.04 -2.96
CA ASN A 42 7.97 -2.60 -4.06
C ASN A 42 8.76 -3.59 -4.91
N VAL A 43 10.07 -3.38 -5.06
CA VAL A 43 10.97 -4.30 -5.81
C VAL A 43 11.16 -5.62 -5.08
N LYS A 44 11.07 -5.62 -3.74
CA LYS A 44 11.30 -6.81 -2.91
C LYS A 44 10.02 -7.60 -2.64
N LEU A 45 8.86 -6.96 -2.81
CA LEU A 45 7.56 -7.65 -2.72
C LEU A 45 7.46 -8.65 -3.89
N LYS A 46 7.40 -9.93 -3.55
CA LYS A 46 7.17 -11.01 -4.52
C LYS A 46 5.92 -11.77 -4.13
N VAL A 47 5.12 -12.13 -5.13
CA VAL A 47 3.89 -12.89 -4.93
C VAL A 47 4.03 -14.26 -5.62
N LYS A 48 3.57 -15.30 -4.93
CA LYS A 48 3.38 -16.67 -5.39
C LYS A 48 1.95 -17.13 -5.00
N ASN A 49 1.56 -18.35 -5.34
CA ASN A 49 0.26 -18.95 -4.99
C ASN A 49 -0.13 -18.70 -3.52
N SER A 50 -0.95 -17.69 -3.28
CA SER A 50 -1.40 -17.14 -2.00
C SER A 50 -0.28 -16.89 -0.98
N LEU A 51 0.92 -16.56 -1.47
CA LEU A 51 2.11 -16.31 -0.67
C LEU A 51 2.75 -15.00 -1.07
N VAL A 52 3.12 -14.20 -0.10
CA VAL A 52 3.75 -12.89 -0.30
C VAL A 52 5.06 -12.84 0.46
N LEU A 53 6.13 -12.46 -0.23
CA LEU A 53 7.43 -12.19 0.38
C LEU A 53 7.45 -10.76 0.92
N ILE A 54 7.51 -10.63 2.24
CA ILE A 54 7.70 -9.36 2.94
C ILE A 54 9.17 -9.25 3.36
N GLU A 55 9.78 -8.09 3.14
CA GLU A 55 11.17 -7.85 3.52
C GLU A 55 11.35 -8.06 5.03
N LYS A 56 12.40 -8.78 5.43
CA LYS A 56 12.74 -9.19 6.81
C LYS A 56 11.79 -10.21 7.47
N VAL A 57 10.53 -10.32 7.05
CA VAL A 57 9.58 -11.29 7.61
C VAL A 57 9.65 -12.63 6.88
N GLY A 58 9.82 -12.62 5.56
CA GLY A 58 9.83 -13.82 4.74
C GLY A 58 8.51 -14.08 4.02
N TRP A 59 8.24 -15.34 3.68
CA TRP A 59 7.04 -15.76 2.97
C TRP A 59 5.85 -15.87 3.94
N VAL A 60 4.77 -15.16 3.63
CA VAL A 60 3.54 -15.12 4.44
C VAL A 60 2.36 -15.54 3.59
N LYS A 61 1.49 -16.39 4.14
CA LYS A 61 0.26 -16.83 3.48
C LYS A 61 -0.79 -15.72 3.52
N THR A 62 -1.38 -15.41 2.37
CA THR A 62 -2.49 -14.48 2.25
C THR A 62 -3.81 -15.24 2.10
N SER A 63 -4.90 -14.63 2.57
CA SER A 63 -6.25 -15.18 2.36
C SER A 63 -6.66 -15.08 0.88
N GLU A 64 -6.29 -13.98 0.23
CA GLU A 64 -6.59 -13.72 -1.17
C GLU A 64 -5.32 -13.81 -2.03
N GLN A 65 -5.49 -14.21 -3.29
CA GLN A 65 -4.42 -14.22 -4.27
C GLN A 65 -4.21 -12.80 -4.80
N LEU A 66 -3.01 -12.25 -4.57
CA LEU A 66 -2.61 -11.01 -5.23
C LEU A 66 -2.21 -11.29 -6.70
N PRO A 67 -2.39 -10.34 -7.63
CA PRO A 67 -2.05 -10.53 -9.03
C PRO A 67 -0.58 -10.91 -9.24
N MET A 68 -0.32 -11.96 -10.01
CA MET A 68 1.07 -12.38 -10.26
C MET A 68 1.67 -11.59 -11.43
N ASN A 69 3.00 -11.40 -11.38
CA ASN A 69 3.77 -10.75 -12.45
C ASN A 69 3.37 -9.30 -12.77
N VAL A 70 2.79 -8.57 -11.80
CA VAL A 70 2.49 -7.15 -11.93
C VAL A 70 3.48 -6.29 -11.15
N LYS A 71 3.66 -5.05 -11.61
CA LYS A 71 4.43 -4.06 -10.89
C LYS A 71 3.56 -3.40 -9.81
N TYR A 72 3.95 -3.60 -8.56
CA TYR A 72 3.26 -3.00 -7.43
C TYR A 72 3.77 -1.60 -7.11
N ASN A 73 2.86 -0.76 -6.69
CA ASN A 73 3.09 0.61 -6.24
C ASN A 73 2.67 0.76 -4.77
N ASN A 74 3.51 1.44 -3.99
CA ASN A 74 3.25 1.80 -2.59
C ASN A 74 2.69 0.66 -1.70
N PRO A 75 3.31 -0.53 -1.62
CA PRO A 75 2.80 -1.61 -0.79
C PRO A 75 2.92 -1.26 0.70
N ARG A 76 1.80 -1.33 1.42
CA ARG A 76 1.73 -1.02 2.86
C ARG A 76 1.06 -2.13 3.64
N ILE A 77 1.68 -2.50 4.74
CA ILE A 77 1.19 -3.52 5.65
C ILE A 77 0.60 -2.81 6.86
N THR A 78 -0.65 -3.14 7.23
CA THR A 78 -1.36 -2.52 8.34
C THR A 78 -2.05 -3.55 9.22
N PHE A 79 -2.14 -3.29 10.52
CA PHE A 79 -2.76 -4.20 11.50
C PHE A 79 -4.02 -3.58 12.09
N ASP A 80 -5.19 -4.21 11.95
CA ASP A 80 -6.46 -3.68 12.48
C ASP A 80 -6.71 -3.98 13.96
N GLY A 81 -5.85 -4.78 14.61
CA GLY A 81 -6.05 -5.28 15.97
C GLY A 81 -6.24 -6.80 16.03
N LYS A 82 -6.57 -7.44 14.90
CA LYS A 82 -6.76 -8.89 14.77
C LYS A 82 -5.99 -9.48 13.59
N TYR A 83 -6.03 -8.82 12.43
CA TYR A 83 -5.44 -9.28 11.19
C TYR A 83 -4.47 -8.25 10.58
N TRP A 84 -3.50 -8.78 9.84
CA TRP A 84 -2.60 -7.99 9.02
C TRP A 84 -3.11 -7.94 7.58
N TYR A 85 -3.19 -6.74 7.03
CA TYR A 85 -3.61 -6.49 5.66
C TYR A 85 -2.45 -5.89 4.88
N ILE A 86 -2.33 -6.32 3.62
CA ILE A 86 -1.44 -5.71 2.64
C ILE A 86 -2.28 -4.92 1.64
N SER A 87 -1.97 -3.64 1.51
CA SER A 87 -2.56 -2.75 0.50
C SER A 87 -1.50 -2.48 -0.56
N VAL A 88 -1.83 -2.73 -1.82
CA VAL A 88 -0.94 -2.49 -2.96
C VAL A 88 -1.70 -1.70 -4.02
N GLY A 89 -1.02 -0.75 -4.67
CA GLY A 89 -1.49 -0.16 -5.92
C GLY A 89 -0.91 -0.93 -7.09
N MET A 90 -1.64 -0.99 -8.20
CA MET A 90 -1.13 -1.47 -9.49
C MET A 90 -1.60 -0.51 -10.58
N GLU A 91 -0.78 -0.35 -11.61
CA GLU A 91 -1.21 0.33 -12.83
C GLU A 91 -1.98 -0.70 -13.68
N GLN A 92 -3.17 -0.31 -14.12
CA GLN A 92 -4.01 -1.11 -15.00
C GLN A 92 -4.45 -0.22 -16.16
N GLU A 93 -4.20 -0.68 -17.39
CA GLU A 93 -4.75 -0.03 -18.58
C GLU A 93 -6.27 -0.25 -18.59
N ILE A 94 -7.01 0.84 -18.62
CA ILE A 94 -8.46 0.82 -18.77
C ILE A 94 -8.73 0.85 -20.26
N ASN A 95 -9.18 -0.26 -20.82
CA ASN A 95 -9.68 -0.28 -22.19
C ASN A 95 -11.04 0.43 -22.19
N GLU A 96 -11.22 1.42 -23.06
CA GLU A 96 -12.53 2.04 -23.28
C GLU A 96 -13.49 0.96 -23.79
N ILE A 97 -14.52 0.66 -23.00
CA ILE A 97 -15.57 -0.27 -23.38
C ILE A 97 -16.63 0.54 -24.11
N GLU A 98 -16.94 0.18 -25.36
CA GLU A 98 -18.06 0.80 -26.08
C GLU A 98 -19.36 0.54 -25.32
N LEU A 99 -20.10 1.61 -25.04
CA LEU A 99 -21.38 1.53 -24.34
C LEU A 99 -22.42 0.88 -25.26
N ASN A 100 -22.81 -0.35 -24.93
CA ASN A 100 -23.96 -0.99 -25.56
C ASN A 100 -25.27 -0.41 -25.01
N SER A 101 -26.29 -0.29 -25.85
CA SER A 101 -27.63 0.27 -25.51
C SER A 101 -28.45 -0.55 -24.52
N HIS A 102 -27.83 -1.47 -23.77
CA HIS A 102 -28.50 -2.39 -22.86
C HIS A 102 -28.64 -1.73 -21.49
N VAL A 103 -29.88 -1.57 -21.05
CA VAL A 103 -30.21 -1.06 -19.71
C VAL A 103 -30.18 -2.24 -18.73
N VAL A 104 -29.34 -2.15 -17.70
CA VAL A 104 -29.35 -3.07 -16.56
C VAL A 104 -30.15 -2.41 -15.44
N GLY A 105 -31.38 -2.90 -15.22
CA GLY A 105 -32.29 -2.50 -14.16
C GLY A 105 -32.55 -3.63 -13.18
#